data_AF-A0A7S1FBZ7-F1
#
_entry.id   AF-A0A7S1FBZ7-F1
#
_cell.length_a   1.000
_cell.length_b   1.000
_cell.length_c   1.000
_cell.angle_alpha   90.00
_cell.angle_beta   90.00
_cell.angle_gamma   90.00
#
_symmetry.space_group_name_H-M   'P 1'
#
loop_
_entity.id
_entity.type
_entity.pdbx_description
1 polymer ?
#
loop_
_entity_poly.entity_id
_entity_poly.type
_entity_poly.pdbx_seq_one_letter_code
_entity_poly.pdbx_strand_id
1 'polypeptide(L)'
;EGWVEATCTAWMPTLFPTLKLCEIVSARAQWEPRGFTSPLDWKKMAFREIIGRFNVGKVNETWTNVISVGDAAYEREALLAVMGSGPMNKLGLCRAKVVKFDDRPSTRRLSKQLRLVSLGLGQLVQHEGDLDLKLDSVGFLPNVTSED
;
A
#
# COMPACT_ATOMS: atom_id res chain seq x y z
N GLU A 1 -13.87 -1.71 14.84
CA GLU A 1 -13.22 -2.86 14.17
C GLU A 1 -14.28 -3.76 13.56
N GLY A 2 -13.92 -4.75 12.73
CA GLY A 2 -14.88 -5.73 12.18
C GLY A 2 -15.58 -5.37 10.87
N TRP A 3 -15.32 -4.17 10.30
CA TRP A 3 -16.01 -3.75 9.08
C TRP A 3 -15.55 -4.53 7.85
N VAL A 4 -14.28 -4.95 7.81
CA VAL A 4 -13.72 -5.74 6.70
C VAL A 4 -14.38 -7.12 6.69
N GLU A 5 -14.46 -7.75 7.85
CA GLU A 5 -15.05 -9.07 8.07
C GLU A 5 -16.55 -9.06 7.77
N ALA A 6 -17.28 -8.06 8.28
CA ALA A 6 -18.71 -7.90 8.02
C ALA A 6 -18.99 -7.68 6.53
N THR A 7 -18.21 -6.81 5.88
CA THR A 7 -18.37 -6.52 4.44
C THR A 7 -17.99 -7.74 3.59
N CYS A 8 -16.91 -8.43 3.92
CA CYS A 8 -16.50 -9.65 3.23
C CYS A 8 -17.56 -10.74 3.36
N THR A 9 -18.14 -10.94 4.55
CA THR A 9 -19.18 -11.93 4.77
C THR A 9 -20.44 -11.63 3.94
N ALA A 10 -20.83 -10.36 3.85
CA ALA A 10 -22.01 -9.94 3.11
C ALA A 10 -21.84 -10.01 1.58
N TRP A 11 -20.68 -9.63 1.06
CA TRP A 11 -20.50 -9.36 -0.37
C TRP A 11 -19.48 -10.26 -1.08
N MET A 12 -18.52 -10.83 -0.35
CA MET A 12 -17.45 -11.66 -0.91
C MET A 12 -17.11 -12.85 0.02
N PRO A 13 -18.08 -13.70 0.40
CA PRO A 13 -17.90 -14.71 1.44
C PRO A 13 -16.79 -15.73 1.10
N THR A 14 -16.53 -15.99 -0.18
CA THR A 14 -15.45 -16.87 -0.63
C THR A 14 -14.05 -16.30 -0.36
N LEU A 15 -13.92 -14.99 -0.15
CA LEU A 15 -12.64 -14.33 0.20
C LEU A 15 -12.34 -14.42 1.71
N PHE A 16 -13.34 -14.72 2.54
CA PHE A 16 -13.22 -14.70 3.99
C PHE A 16 -12.10 -15.60 4.54
N PRO A 17 -11.88 -16.85 4.05
CA PRO A 17 -10.75 -17.66 4.49
C PRO A 17 -9.40 -17.00 4.23
N THR A 18 -9.26 -16.27 3.12
CA THR A 18 -8.02 -15.58 2.74
C THR A 18 -7.73 -14.41 3.67
N LEU A 19 -8.75 -13.72 4.19
CA LEU A 19 -8.55 -12.62 5.13
C LEU A 19 -7.81 -13.05 6.40
N LYS A 20 -7.93 -14.32 6.81
CA LYS A 20 -7.22 -14.88 7.96
C LYS A 20 -5.71 -14.95 7.76
N LEU A 21 -5.24 -14.84 6.52
CA LEU A 21 -3.82 -14.83 6.16
C LEU A 21 -3.24 -13.40 6.15
N CYS A 22 -4.07 -12.39 6.39
CA CYS A 22 -3.69 -10.98 6.33
C CYS A 22 -3.89 -10.31 7.69
N GLU A 23 -2.96 -9.42 8.04
CA GLU A 23 -3.19 -8.48 9.13
C GLU A 23 -4.16 -7.39 8.67
N ILE A 24 -5.27 -7.21 9.40
CA ILE A 24 -6.26 -6.16 9.11
C ILE A 24 -6.00 -4.99 10.06
N VAL A 25 -5.64 -3.83 9.49
CA VAL A 25 -5.33 -2.62 10.26
C VAL A 25 -6.27 -1.49 9.85
N SER A 26 -6.90 -0.83 10.83
CA SER A 26 -7.60 0.43 10.63
C SER A 26 -6.73 1.59 11.10
N ALA A 27 -6.01 2.22 10.15
CA ALA A 27 -5.16 3.37 10.44
C ALA A 27 -5.93 4.48 11.18
N ARG A 28 -7.17 4.76 10.76
CA ARG A 28 -8.05 5.73 11.44
C ARG A 28 -8.33 5.32 12.88
N ALA A 29 -8.89 4.14 13.10
CA ALA A 29 -9.29 3.71 14.44
C ALA A 29 -8.11 3.68 15.42
N GLN A 30 -6.91 3.40 14.91
CA GLN A 30 -5.70 3.34 15.72
C GLN A 30 -5.13 4.74 16.04
N TRP A 31 -5.14 5.67 15.08
CA TRP A 31 -4.40 6.93 15.19
C TRP A 31 -5.27 8.17 15.43
N GLU A 32 -6.55 8.15 15.05
CA GLU A 32 -7.49 9.25 15.35
C GLU A 32 -7.63 9.50 16.86
N PRO A 33 -7.80 8.49 17.75
CA PRO A 33 -7.86 8.72 19.20
C PRO A 33 -6.55 9.23 19.81
N ARG A 34 -5.44 9.11 19.09
CA ARG A 34 -4.10 9.58 19.51
C ARG A 34 -3.82 11.02 19.08
N GLY A 35 -4.82 11.73 18.53
CA GLY A 35 -4.73 13.15 18.18
C GLY A 35 -4.29 13.42 16.74
N PHE A 36 -4.13 12.40 15.90
CA PHE A 36 -3.90 12.61 14.47
C PHE A 36 -5.22 12.94 13.78
N THR A 37 -5.22 13.94 12.90
CA THR A 37 -6.46 14.53 12.38
C THR A 37 -6.71 14.30 10.89
N SER A 38 -5.74 13.72 10.16
CA SER A 38 -5.84 13.54 8.72
C SER A 38 -5.66 12.06 8.30
N PRO A 39 -6.34 11.60 7.23
CA PRO A 39 -6.11 10.28 6.65
C PRO A 39 -4.65 10.02 6.26
N LEU A 40 -3.97 11.07 5.76
CA LEU A 40 -2.56 11.02 5.43
C LEU A 40 -1.71 10.69 6.67
N ASP A 41 -1.93 11.36 7.79
CA ASP A 41 -1.17 11.11 9.01
C ASP A 41 -1.48 9.75 9.62
N TRP A 42 -2.75 9.34 9.63
CA TRP A 42 -3.13 7.99 10.07
C TRP A 42 -2.37 6.92 9.28
N LYS A 43 -2.31 7.06 7.96
CA LYS A 43 -1.60 6.12 7.08
C LYS A 43 -0.08 6.20 7.26
N LYS A 44 0.50 7.39 7.41
CA LYS A 44 1.95 7.55 7.69
C LYS A 44 2.33 6.82 8.97
N MET A 45 1.55 6.97 10.03
CA MET A 45 1.82 6.32 11.31
C MET A 45 1.64 4.81 11.23
N ALA A 46 0.57 4.32 10.59
CA ALA A 46 0.37 2.90 10.36
C ALA A 46 1.49 2.27 9.53
N PHE A 47 1.92 2.91 8.43
CA PHE A 47 3.05 2.43 7.62
C PHE A 47 4.35 2.36 8.44
N ARG A 48 4.68 3.41 9.20
CA ARG A 48 5.88 3.41 10.05
C ARG A 48 5.90 2.24 11.03
N GLU A 49 4.77 1.98 11.67
CA GLU A 49 4.66 0.90 12.65
C GLU A 49 4.77 -0.49 11.99
N ILE A 50 4.03 -0.71 10.90
CA ILE A 50 4.03 -2.01 10.19
C ILE A 50 5.43 -2.29 9.60
N ILE A 51 6.03 -1.31 8.92
CA ILE A 51 7.38 -1.43 8.36
C ILE A 51 8.40 -1.63 9.48
N GLY A 52 8.27 -0.89 10.58
CA GLY A 52 9.12 -1.06 11.75
C GLY A 52 9.07 -2.48 12.28
N ARG A 53 7.87 -2.99 12.61
CA ARG A 53 7.66 -4.38 13.09
C ARG A 53 8.24 -5.41 12.14
N PHE A 54 7.97 -5.27 10.85
CA PHE A 54 8.40 -6.25 9.84
C PHE A 54 9.93 -6.36 9.75
N ASN A 55 10.65 -5.27 10.01
CA ASN A 55 12.11 -5.22 9.91
C ASN A 55 12.84 -5.47 11.23
N VAL A 56 12.14 -5.58 12.36
CA VAL A 56 12.78 -5.95 13.64
C VAL A 56 13.41 -7.35 13.51
N GLY A 57 14.70 -7.45 13.84
CA GLY A 57 15.43 -8.72 13.86
C GLY A 57 15.93 -9.21 12.49
N LYS A 58 15.63 -8.50 11.40
CA LYS A 58 16.13 -8.81 10.05
C LYS A 58 17.52 -8.20 9.81
N VAL A 59 18.53 -8.73 10.51
CA VAL A 59 19.91 -8.22 10.47
C VAL A 59 20.66 -8.66 9.19
N ASN A 60 20.18 -9.70 8.49
CA ASN A 60 20.87 -10.33 7.36
C ASN A 60 20.07 -10.35 6.03
N GLU A 61 18.92 -9.68 5.93
CA GLU A 61 18.21 -9.55 4.64
C GLU A 61 18.77 -8.39 3.83
N THR A 62 18.98 -8.59 2.53
CA THR A 62 19.62 -7.60 1.66
C THR A 62 18.70 -6.44 1.26
N TRP A 63 17.38 -6.65 1.14
CA TRP A 63 16.38 -5.59 0.90
C TRP A 63 14.94 -6.05 1.15
N THR A 64 14.05 -5.13 1.56
CA THR A 64 12.61 -5.36 1.73
C THR A 64 11.79 -4.54 0.73
N ASN A 65 10.82 -5.18 0.06
CA ASN A 65 9.82 -4.46 -0.75
C ASN A 65 8.63 -4.04 0.13
N VAL A 66 8.25 -2.77 0.10
CA VAL A 66 6.98 -2.29 0.66
C VAL A 66 6.08 -1.90 -0.51
N ILE A 67 5.06 -2.71 -0.77
CA ILE A 67 4.15 -2.52 -1.90
C ILE A 67 2.81 -1.98 -1.37
N SER A 68 2.44 -0.77 -1.78
CA SER A 68 1.13 -0.18 -1.49
C SER A 68 0.27 -0.17 -2.74
N VAL A 69 -0.94 -0.71 -2.65
CA VAL A 69 -1.91 -0.77 -3.74
C VAL A 69 -3.22 -0.17 -3.25
N GLY A 70 -3.72 0.85 -3.94
CA GLY A 70 -4.93 1.55 -3.50
C GLY A 70 -5.37 2.67 -4.44
N ASP A 71 -6.59 3.15 -4.23
CA ASP A 71 -7.20 4.22 -5.02
C ASP A 71 -7.14 5.59 -4.34
N ALA A 72 -6.65 5.70 -3.11
CA ALA A 72 -6.57 6.99 -2.43
C ALA A 72 -5.20 7.67 -2.59
N ALA A 73 -5.19 8.98 -2.87
CA ALA A 73 -3.96 9.76 -3.01
C ALA A 73 -3.12 9.77 -1.72
N TYR A 74 -3.78 9.89 -0.57
CA TYR A 74 -3.12 9.92 0.75
C TYR A 74 -2.42 8.60 1.10
N GLU A 75 -2.75 7.47 0.47
CA GLU A 75 -2.02 6.21 0.67
C GLU A 75 -0.66 6.24 -0.04
N ARG A 76 -0.64 6.73 -1.28
CA ARG A 76 0.59 6.97 -2.05
C ARG A 76 1.50 7.94 -1.30
N GLU A 77 0.98 9.12 -0.96
CA GLU A 77 1.74 10.17 -0.27
C GLU A 77 2.28 9.69 1.07
N ALA A 78 1.48 8.93 1.83
CA ALA A 78 1.92 8.40 3.11
C ALA A 78 3.12 7.45 2.97
N LEU A 79 3.07 6.48 2.04
CA LEU A 79 4.17 5.55 1.86
C LEU A 79 5.44 6.28 1.40
N LEU A 80 5.32 7.15 0.39
CA LEU A 80 6.47 7.91 -0.12
C LEU A 80 7.09 8.80 0.97
N ALA A 81 6.29 9.47 1.80
CA ALA A 81 6.78 10.29 2.89
C ALA A 81 7.51 9.46 3.98
N VAL A 82 6.96 8.30 4.33
CA VAL A 82 7.57 7.39 5.32
C VAL A 82 8.88 6.82 4.80
N MET A 83 8.91 6.41 3.53
CA MET A 83 10.09 5.82 2.91
C MET A 83 11.16 6.88 2.65
N GLY A 84 10.82 8.07 2.15
CA GLY A 84 11.78 9.16 1.92
C GLY A 84 12.46 9.69 3.20
N SER A 85 11.81 9.53 4.35
CA SER A 85 12.34 9.98 5.65
C SER A 85 12.99 8.88 6.48
N GLY A 86 12.87 7.61 6.08
CA GLY A 86 13.26 6.45 6.88
C GLY A 86 14.76 6.11 6.82
N PRO A 87 15.41 5.72 7.92
CA PRO A 87 16.83 5.37 7.94
C PRO A 87 17.16 4.17 7.04
N MET A 88 16.26 3.18 6.93
CA MET A 88 16.48 2.00 6.08
C MET A 88 16.45 2.31 4.58
N ASN A 89 15.64 3.29 4.16
CA ASN A 89 15.63 3.70 2.75
C ASN A 89 16.92 4.44 2.39
N LYS A 90 17.44 5.29 3.29
CA LYS A 90 18.75 5.93 3.12
C LYS A 90 19.90 4.92 3.00
N LEU A 91 19.74 3.74 3.60
CA LEU A 91 20.67 2.62 3.51
C LEU A 91 20.42 1.72 2.29
N GLY A 92 19.41 2.02 1.45
CA GLY A 92 19.05 1.22 0.27
C GLY A 92 18.41 -0.14 0.60
N LEU A 93 18.04 -0.38 1.86
CA LEU A 93 17.55 -1.67 2.35
C LEU A 93 16.03 -1.84 2.20
N CYS A 94 15.31 -0.80 1.79
CA CYS A 94 13.86 -0.84 1.72
C CYS A 94 13.38 -0.09 0.48
N ARG A 95 12.61 -0.77 -0.38
CA ARG A 95 12.13 -0.25 -1.67
C ARG A 95 10.63 0.05 -1.60
N ALA A 96 10.25 1.29 -1.89
CA ALA A 96 8.87 1.75 -1.93
C ALA A 96 8.26 1.48 -3.30
N LYS A 97 7.15 0.74 -3.35
CA LYS A 97 6.47 0.42 -4.61
C LYS A 97 5.00 0.78 -4.49
N VAL A 98 4.60 1.88 -5.10
CA VAL A 98 3.22 2.37 -5.11
C VAL A 98 2.55 1.98 -6.41
N VAL A 99 1.37 1.39 -6.31
CA VAL A 99 0.45 1.18 -7.41
C VAL A 99 -0.85 1.92 -7.10
N LYS A 100 -1.00 3.09 -7.71
CA LYS A 100 -2.17 3.96 -7.56
C LYS A 100 -3.23 3.61 -8.61
N PHE A 101 -4.43 3.31 -8.14
CA PHE A 101 -5.61 3.12 -8.98
C PHE A 101 -6.25 4.46 -9.36
N ASP A 102 -7.30 4.41 -10.18
CA ASP A 102 -8.08 5.62 -10.49
C ASP A 102 -8.76 6.12 -9.22
N ASP A 103 -8.99 7.43 -9.08
CA ASP A 103 -9.73 7.95 -7.94
C ASP A 103 -11.19 7.49 -8.02
N ARG A 104 -11.67 6.81 -6.95
CA ARG A 104 -13.05 6.31 -6.83
C ARG A 104 -13.50 5.50 -8.06
N PRO A 105 -12.80 4.39 -8.38
CA PRO A 105 -13.10 3.61 -9.58
C PRO A 105 -14.46 2.93 -9.44
N SER A 106 -15.17 2.76 -10.57
CA SER A 106 -16.30 1.83 -10.58
C SER A 106 -15.82 0.40 -10.34
N THR A 107 -16.69 -0.48 -9.84
CA THR A 107 -16.36 -1.89 -9.59
C THR A 107 -15.74 -2.57 -10.81
N ARG A 108 -16.25 -2.28 -12.02
CA ARG A 108 -15.68 -2.77 -13.28
C ARG A 108 -14.26 -2.27 -13.54
N ARG A 109 -13.97 -0.99 -13.25
CA ARG A 109 -12.60 -0.45 -13.40
C ARG A 109 -11.66 -1.04 -12.35
N LEU A 110 -12.11 -1.11 -11.10
CA LEU A 110 -11.35 -1.70 -10.00
C LEU A 110 -10.98 -3.17 -10.29
N SER A 111 -11.92 -3.98 -10.76
CA SER A 111 -11.64 -5.38 -11.12
C SER A 111 -10.62 -5.52 -12.24
N LYS A 112 -10.63 -4.60 -13.24
CA LYS A 112 -9.62 -4.59 -14.30
C LYS A 112 -8.25 -4.21 -13.75
N GLN A 113 -8.17 -3.17 -12.91
CA GLN A 113 -6.92 -2.73 -12.29
C GLN A 113 -6.33 -3.81 -11.38
N LEU A 114 -7.15 -4.47 -10.55
CA LEU A 114 -6.73 -5.63 -9.74
C LEU A 114 -6.19 -6.78 -10.59
N ARG A 115 -6.82 -7.07 -11.74
CA ARG A 115 -6.33 -8.09 -12.68
C ARG A 115 -4.97 -7.72 -13.25
N LEU A 116 -4.76 -6.45 -13.63
CA LEU A 116 -3.46 -5.98 -14.13
C LEU A 116 -2.38 -6.08 -13.05
N VAL A 117 -2.67 -5.72 -11.80
CA VAL A 117 -1.75 -5.93 -10.68
C VAL A 117 -1.42 -7.40 -10.52
N SER A 118 -2.42 -8.29 -10.54
CA SER A 118 -2.19 -9.73 -10.39
C SER A 118 -1.28 -10.29 -11.49
N LEU A 119 -1.41 -9.82 -12.73
CA LEU A 119 -0.55 -10.24 -13.85
C LEU A 119 0.87 -9.66 -13.74
N GLY A 120 1.00 -8.44 -13.23
CA GLY A 120 2.28 -7.73 -13.08
C GLY A 120 2.97 -7.92 -11.73
N LEU A 121 2.37 -8.63 -10.76
CA LEU A 121 2.87 -8.68 -9.39
C LEU A 121 4.30 -9.24 -9.31
N GLY A 122 4.62 -10.25 -10.12
CA GLY A 122 5.97 -10.79 -10.21
C GLY A 122 7.00 -9.75 -10.65
N GLN A 123 6.66 -8.96 -11.68
CA GLN A 123 7.52 -7.87 -12.18
C GLN A 123 7.66 -6.76 -11.13
N LEU A 124 6.57 -6.39 -10.44
CA LEU A 124 6.60 -5.43 -9.35
C LEU A 124 7.55 -5.89 -8.24
N VAL A 125 7.50 -7.17 -7.84
CA VAL A 125 8.37 -7.70 -6.79
C VAL A 125 9.83 -7.73 -7.24
N GLN A 126 10.10 -8.16 -8.48
CA GLN A 126 11.45 -8.33 -9.02
C GLN A 126 12.15 -7.01 -9.37
N HIS A 127 11.40 -5.93 -9.63
CA HIS A 127 11.99 -4.63 -9.95
C HIS A 127 13.01 -4.18 -8.89
N GLU A 128 14.18 -3.75 -9.34
CA GLU A 128 15.21 -3.22 -8.45
C GLU A 128 15.04 -1.72 -8.27
N GLY A 129 14.64 -1.32 -7.05
CA GLY A 129 14.40 0.07 -6.69
C GLY A 129 12.94 0.41 -6.48
N ASP A 130 12.71 1.70 -6.29
CA ASP A 130 11.41 2.27 -6.00
C ASP A 130 10.54 2.33 -7.26
N LEU A 131 9.23 2.26 -7.07
CA LEU A 131 8.23 2.40 -8.11
C LEU A 131 7.11 3.32 -7.63
N ASP A 132 6.69 4.22 -8.50
CA ASP A 132 5.49 5.02 -8.31
C ASP A 132 4.68 5.00 -9.58
N LEU A 133 3.67 4.12 -9.59
CA LEU A 133 2.91 3.77 -10.78
C LEU A 133 1.46 4.18 -10.62
N LYS A 134 0.88 4.64 -11.71
CA LYS A 134 -0.57 4.81 -11.87
C LYS A 134 -1.07 3.83 -12.91
N LEU A 135 -2.10 3.07 -12.55
CA LEU A 135 -2.75 2.17 -13.50
C LEU A 135 -3.80 2.93 -14.31
N ASP A 136 -3.65 2.91 -15.63
CA ASP A 136 -4.69 3.37 -16.55
C ASP A 136 -5.41 2.17 -17.20
N SER A 137 -6.20 2.43 -18.25
CA SER A 137 -6.92 1.40 -18.98
C SER A 137 -6.04 0.43 -19.80
N VAL A 138 -4.73 0.70 -19.92
CA VAL A 138 -3.81 0.03 -20.85
C VAL A 138 -2.63 -0.64 -20.12
N GLY A 139 -2.25 -0.19 -18.92
CA GLY A 139 -1.18 -0.81 -18.14
C GLY A 139 -0.65 0.05 -16.99
N PHE A 140 0.62 -0.17 -16.63
CA PHE A 140 1.35 0.63 -15.65
C PHE A 140 1.95 1.85 -16.34
N LEU A 141 1.59 3.05 -15.88
CA LEU A 141 2.25 4.29 -16.25
C LEU A 141 3.12 4.77 -15.09
N PRO A 142 4.36 5.25 -15.35
CA PRO A 142 5.10 5.99 -14.33
C PRO A 142 4.31 7.24 -13.93
N ASN A 143 4.19 7.50 -12.63
CA ASN A 143 3.73 8.80 -12.14
C ASN A 143 4.82 9.83 -12.41
N VAL A 144 4.78 10.46 -13.57
CA VAL A 144 5.55 11.67 -13.81
C VAL A 144 4.88 12.76 -12.99
N THR A 145 5.53 13.20 -11.92
CA THR A 145 5.15 14.44 -11.24
C THR A 145 5.25 15.56 -12.25
N SER A 146 4.12 16.13 -12.68
CA SER A 146 4.12 17.46 -13.26
C SER A 146 4.62 18.41 -12.16
N GLU A 147 5.87 18.83 -12.28
CA GLU A 147 6.36 20.01 -11.58
C GLU A 147 5.56 21.21 -12.10
N ASP A 148 4.71 21.77 -11.24
CA ASP A 148 4.20 23.14 -11.33
C ASP A 148 4.84 23.95 -10.19
#